data_AF-A0AAW8YL68-F1
#
_entry.id   AF-A0AAW8YL68-F1
#
_cell.length_a   1.000
_cell.length_b   1.000
_cell.length_c   1.000
_cell.angle_alpha   90.00
_cell.angle_beta   90.00
_cell.angle_gamma   90.00
#
_symmetry.space_group_name_H-M   'P 1'
#
loop_
_entity.id
_entity.type
_entity.pdbx_description
1 polymer ?
#
loop_
_entity_poly.entity_id
_entity_poly.type
_entity_poly.pdbx_seq_one_letter_code
_entity_poly.pdbx_strand_id
1 'polypeptide(L)' 'KYHGRKPQYAKDDPRLQHAFKLYRAGMSDIDVSRNTGIKRTTFIRYRVKYGIKRK' A
#
# COMPACT_ATOMS: atom_id res chain seq x y z
N LYS A 1 16.67 7.73 23.99
CA LYS A 1 17.04 8.05 22.59
C LYS A 1 15.76 7.97 21.74
N TYR A 2 15.55 8.85 20.75
CA TYR A 2 14.33 8.86 19.95
C TYR A 2 14.35 7.81 18.83
N HIS A 3 13.26 7.05 18.66
CA HIS A 3 13.17 5.90 17.74
C HIS A 3 12.25 6.12 16.52
N GLY A 4 11.81 7.36 16.29
CA GLY A 4 10.95 7.69 15.16
C GLY A 4 9.50 7.20 15.28
N ARG A 5 8.67 7.60 14.32
CA ARG A 5 7.27 7.18 14.26
C ARG A 5 7.17 5.75 13.72
N LYS A 6 6.39 4.90 14.39
CA LYS A 6 6.08 3.55 13.91
C LYS A 6 5.37 3.61 12.54
N PRO A 7 5.63 2.65 11.63
CA PRO A 7 4.92 2.57 10.36
C PRO A 7 3.40 2.50 10.58
N GLN A 8 2.65 3.25 9.79
CA GLN A 8 1.19 3.31 9.92
C GLN A 8 0.49 2.00 9.54
N TYR A 9 1.08 1.21 8.62
CA TYR A 9 0.52 -0.06 8.17
C TYR A 9 1.56 -1.16 8.35
N ALA A 10 1.14 -2.28 8.93
CA ALA A 10 1.92 -3.49 8.99
C ALA A 10 1.88 -4.22 7.64
N LYS A 11 2.82 -5.15 7.41
CA LYS A 11 2.80 -6.00 6.21
C LYS A 11 1.50 -6.79 6.11
N ASP A 12 1.00 -7.25 7.24
CA ASP A 12 -0.16 -8.15 7.31
C ASP A 12 -1.47 -7.38 7.57
N ASP A 13 -1.42 -6.05 7.44
CA ASP A 13 -2.59 -5.19 7.58
C ASP A 13 -3.64 -5.55 6.50
N PRO A 14 -4.89 -5.86 6.88
CA PRO A 14 -5.93 -6.27 5.93
C PRO A 14 -6.21 -5.23 4.84
N ARG A 15 -6.13 -3.92 5.15
CA ARG A 15 -6.37 -2.84 4.17
C ARG A 15 -5.21 -2.77 3.19
N LEU A 16 -3.97 -2.92 3.67
CA LEU A 16 -2.79 -2.91 2.81
C LEU A 16 -2.75 -4.15 1.90
N GLN A 17 -3.09 -5.32 2.43
CA GLN A 17 -3.20 -6.56 1.66
C GLN A 17 -4.30 -6.48 0.60
N HIS A 18 -5.47 -5.92 0.96
CA HIS A 18 -6.51 -5.63 -0.02
C HIS A 18 -5.99 -4.70 -1.12
N ALA A 19 -5.31 -3.61 -0.78
CA ALA A 19 -4.73 -2.69 -1.77
C ALA A 19 -3.76 -3.39 -2.74
N PHE A 20 -2.92 -4.31 -2.27
CA PHE A 20 -2.04 -5.10 -3.14
C PHE A 20 -2.81 -6.02 -4.09
N LYS A 21 -3.87 -6.69 -3.61
CA LYS A 21 -4.72 -7.54 -4.46
C LYS A 21 -5.33 -6.73 -5.61
N LEU A 22 -5.86 -5.55 -5.31
CA LEU A 22 -6.47 -4.65 -6.30
C LEU A 22 -5.46 -4.17 -7.34
N TYR A 23 -4.25 -3.80 -6.91
CA TYR A 23 -3.19 -3.38 -7.83
C TYR A 23 -2.73 -4.53 -8.76
N ARG A 24 -2.64 -5.75 -8.23
CA ARG A 24 -2.33 -6.95 -9.03
C ARG A 24 -3.45 -7.32 -10.00
N ALA A 25 -4.70 -6.98 -9.67
CA ALA A 25 -5.85 -7.12 -10.56
C ALA A 25 -5.89 -6.05 -11.68
N GLY A 26 -4.92 -5.14 -11.74
CA GLY A 26 -4.77 -4.16 -12.82
C GLY A 26 -5.21 -2.74 -12.46
N MET A 27 -5.82 -2.50 -11.28
CA MET A 27 -6.24 -1.15 -10.88
C MET A 27 -5.07 -0.20 -10.68
N SER A 28 -5.21 1.04 -11.15
CA SER A 28 -4.19 2.09 -11.02
C SER A 28 -3.93 2.46 -9.56
N ASP A 29 -2.77 3.05 -9.29
CA ASP A 29 -2.45 3.55 -7.94
C ASP A 29 -3.48 4.58 -7.43
N ILE A 30 -4.15 5.30 -8.34
CA ILE A 30 -5.22 6.25 -8.02
C ILE A 30 -6.50 5.50 -7.62
N ASP A 31 -6.89 4.49 -8.39
CA ASP A 31 -8.13 3.74 -8.15
C ASP A 31 -8.04 2.89 -6.87
N VAL A 32 -6.87 2.28 -6.64
CA VAL A 32 -6.58 1.58 -5.38
C VAL A 32 -6.67 2.56 -4.20
N SER A 33 -6.20 3.79 -4.36
CA SER A 33 -6.27 4.82 -3.32
C SER A 33 -7.73 5.19 -3.00
N ARG A 34 -8.56 5.37 -4.03
CA ARG A 34 -9.99 5.67 -3.89
C ARG A 34 -10.75 4.52 -3.24
N ASN A 35 -10.46 3.27 -3.61
CA ASN A 35 -11.16 2.10 -3.10
C ASN A 35 -10.77 1.71 -1.66
N THR A 36 -9.52 1.93 -1.27
CA THR A 36 -9.01 1.50 0.05
C THR A 36 -8.92 2.63 1.08
N GLY A 37 -9.04 3.89 0.62
CA GLY A 37 -8.82 5.09 1.43
C GLY A 37 -7.35 5.31 1.82
N ILE A 38 -6.42 4.47 1.33
CA ILE A 38 -4.99 4.68 1.53
C ILE A 38 -4.52 5.75 0.56
N LYS A 39 -3.86 6.81 1.04
CA LYS A 39 -3.31 7.86 0.17
C LYS A 39 -2.39 7.25 -0.90
N ARG A 40 -2.55 7.66 -2.17
CA ARG A 40 -1.74 7.17 -3.31
C ARG A 40 -0.23 7.13 -3.02
N THR A 41 0.33 8.22 -2.49
CA THR A 41 1.77 8.29 -2.16
C THR A 41 2.18 7.30 -1.07
N THR A 42 1.28 6.99 -0.15
CA THR A 42 1.50 5.97 0.87
C THR A 42 1.47 4.59 0.24
N PHE A 43 0.48 4.32 -0.62
CA PHE A 43 0.41 3.06 -1.36
C PHE A 43 1.65 2.81 -2.22
N ILE A 44 2.10 3.80 -3.00
CA ILE A 44 3.33 3.70 -3.82
C ILE A 44 4.56 3.36 -2.95
N ARG A 45 4.72 4.02 -1.81
CA ARG A 45 5.82 3.75 -0.87
C ARG A 45 5.83 2.30 -0.40
N TYR A 46 4.66 1.79 0.02
CA TYR A 46 4.54 0.41 0.47
C TYR A 46 4.67 -0.61 -0.67
N ARG A 47 4.23 -0.25 -1.89
CA ARG A 47 4.44 -1.05 -3.10
C ARG A 47 5.92 -1.25 -3.39
N VAL A 48 6.70 -0.16 -3.37
CA VAL A 48 8.16 -0.21 -3.57
C VAL A 48 8.83 -0.97 -2.43
N LYS A 49 8.46 -0.67 -1.17
CA LYS A 49 9.02 -1.34 0.02
C LYS A 49 8.85 -2.87 -0.01
N TYR A 50 7.71 -3.36 -0.50
CA TYR A 50 7.42 -4.80 -0.56
C TYR A 50 7.60 -5.41 -1.95
N GLY A 51 8.17 -4.67 -2.91
CA GLY A 51 8.46 -5.18 -4.25
C GLY A 51 7.22 -5.63 -5.04
N ILE A 52 6.05 -5.06 -4.76
CA ILE A 52 4.80 -5.45 -5.42
C ILE A 52 4.78 -4.87 -6.83
N LYS A 53 4.90 -5.73 -7.85
CA LYS A 53 4.84 -5.37 -9.27
C LYS A 53 3.60 -5.96 -9.93
N ARG A 54 3.15 -5.34 -11.03
CA ARG A 54 2.22 -6.00 -11.95
C ARG A 54 3.00 -7.05 -12.74
N LYS A 55 2.37 -8.20 -12.98
CA LYS A 55 2.84 -9.13 -14.01
C LYS A 55 2.53 -8.55 -15.38
#